data_AF-A0A2N3AGW3-F1
#
_entry.id   AF-A0A2N3AGW3-F1
#
_cell.length_a   1.000
_cell.length_b   1.000
_cell.length_c   1.000
_cell.angle_alpha   90.00
_cell.angle_beta   90.00
_cell.angle_gamma   90.00
#
_symmetry.space_group_name_H-M   'P 1'
#
loop_
_entity.id
_entity.type
_entity.pdbx_description
1 polymer ?
#
loop_
_entity_poly.entity_id
_entity_poly.type
_entity_poly.pdbx_seq_one_letter_code
_entity_poly.pdbx_strand_id
1 'polypeptide(L)'
;MRDYIDFISEKEEIAEVDARELIAKSPLAEEYPDASAAMLLDETRRIIHLDGTSSTTYHKIIKLFNRRGIEKFGEVFITYNAWGERITIKKARTFKLDGTIIDATSIKDIFPLEGYRLYSNISQKVISMPALEEGVTIEYQYTLDDY
;
A
#
# COMPACT_ATOMS: atom_id res chain seq x y z
N MET A 1 -26.08 21.88 14.28
CA MET A 1 -25.10 20.85 14.72
C MET A 1 -25.16 19.60 13.84
N ARG A 2 -26.32 19.22 13.29
CA ARG A 2 -26.41 18.23 12.19
C ARG A 2 -25.69 18.69 10.92
N ASP A 3 -25.80 19.98 10.60
CA ASP A 3 -25.20 20.59 9.41
C ASP A 3 -23.66 20.52 9.38
N TYR A 4 -22.99 20.38 10.53
CA TYR A 4 -21.52 20.29 10.60
C TYR A 4 -20.99 18.87 10.39
N ILE A 5 -21.80 17.86 10.75
CA ILE A 5 -21.50 16.45 10.53
C ILE A 5 -21.77 16.11 9.06
N ASP A 6 -22.85 16.66 8.51
CA ASP A 6 -23.18 16.52 7.10
C ASP A 6 -22.12 17.21 6.21
N PHE A 7 -21.60 18.39 6.61
CA PHE A 7 -20.50 19.10 5.93
C PHE A 7 -19.17 18.33 5.90
N ILE A 8 -18.86 17.50 6.91
CA ILE A 8 -17.66 16.64 6.91
C ILE A 8 -17.95 15.32 6.15
N SER A 9 -19.22 14.90 6.09
CA SER A 9 -19.64 13.68 5.38
C SER A 9 -19.84 13.89 3.88
N GLU A 10 -20.08 15.13 3.44
CA GLU A 10 -20.02 15.53 2.03
C GLU A 10 -18.57 15.47 1.55
N LYS A 11 -18.14 14.25 1.20
CA LYS A 11 -17.08 13.95 0.25
C LYS A 11 -16.07 15.08 0.10
N GLU A 12 -15.10 15.09 0.99
CA GLU A 12 -13.74 15.30 0.50
C GLU A 12 -13.47 14.12 -0.47
N GLU A 13 -13.95 14.26 -1.72
CA GLU A 13 -13.47 13.48 -2.87
C GLU A 13 -12.03 13.91 -3.04
N ILE A 14 -11.17 13.34 -2.20
CA ILE A 14 -9.79 13.73 -2.19
C ILE A 14 -9.21 13.24 -3.50
N ALA A 15 -8.62 14.18 -4.25
CA ALA A 15 -8.03 13.93 -5.55
C ALA A 15 -7.13 12.69 -5.47
N GLU A 16 -7.47 11.70 -6.30
CA GLU A 16 -6.67 10.49 -6.42
C GLU A 16 -5.27 10.89 -6.92
N VAL A 17 -4.23 10.47 -6.18
CA VAL A 17 -2.86 10.72 -6.61
C VAL A 17 -2.57 9.92 -7.87
N ASP A 18 -2.24 10.60 -8.97
CA ASP A 18 -1.80 9.94 -10.20
C ASP A 18 -0.34 9.51 -10.08
N ALA A 19 -0.14 8.19 -9.98
CA ALA A 19 1.19 7.59 -9.93
C ALA A 19 2.06 7.95 -11.14
N ARG A 20 1.47 8.17 -12.33
CA ARG A 20 2.24 8.51 -13.54
C ARG A 20 2.93 9.85 -13.42
N GLU A 21 2.30 10.84 -12.79
CA GLU A 21 2.92 12.15 -12.58
C GLU A 21 4.12 12.07 -11.64
N LEU A 22 4.01 11.26 -10.58
CA LEU A 22 5.09 11.03 -9.64
C LEU A 22 6.24 10.24 -10.29
N ILE A 23 5.92 9.24 -11.11
CA ILE A 23 6.91 8.46 -11.87
C ILE A 23 7.64 9.36 -12.86
N ALA A 24 6.95 10.26 -13.56
CA ALA A 24 7.57 11.18 -14.51
C ALA A 24 8.58 12.14 -13.85
N LYS A 25 8.35 12.51 -12.58
CA LYS A 25 9.24 13.35 -11.77
C LYS A 25 10.23 12.55 -10.92
N SER A 26 10.23 11.22 -11.05
CA SER A 26 11.02 10.35 -10.19
C SER A 26 12.51 10.44 -10.52
N PRO A 27 13.39 10.35 -9.50
CA PRO A 27 14.83 10.33 -9.72
C PRO A 27 15.29 9.10 -10.50
N LEU A 28 16.43 9.23 -11.16
CA LEU A 28 17.16 8.12 -11.77
C LEU A 28 18.03 7.42 -10.72
N ALA A 29 18.29 6.12 -10.93
CA ALA A 29 19.15 5.35 -10.06
C ALA A 29 20.59 5.92 -9.99
N GLU A 30 21.07 6.49 -11.10
CA GLU A 30 22.39 7.10 -11.23
C GLU A 30 22.58 8.33 -10.34
N GLU A 31 21.50 9.06 -10.03
CA GLU A 31 21.54 10.21 -9.13
C GLU A 31 21.70 9.77 -7.66
N TYR A 32 21.39 8.51 -7.34
CA TYR A 32 21.41 7.92 -6.00
C TYR A 32 22.02 6.52 -6.02
N PRO A 33 23.32 6.36 -6.33
CA PRO A 33 23.94 5.06 -6.60
C PRO A 33 23.89 4.08 -5.42
N ASP A 34 23.89 4.61 -4.18
CA ASP A 34 23.81 3.79 -2.97
C ASP A 34 22.38 3.35 -2.62
N ALA A 35 21.36 4.03 -3.17
CA ALA A 35 19.96 3.75 -2.90
C ALA A 35 19.47 2.49 -3.62
N SER A 36 18.58 1.74 -2.98
CA SER A 36 17.94 0.56 -3.59
C SER A 36 16.58 0.86 -4.22
N ALA A 37 15.93 1.92 -3.77
CA ALA A 37 14.62 2.37 -4.22
C ALA A 37 14.40 3.84 -3.84
N ALA A 38 13.42 4.49 -4.45
CA ALA A 38 12.88 5.79 -4.06
C ALA A 38 11.40 5.66 -3.68
N MET A 39 11.03 6.18 -2.52
CA MET A 39 9.64 6.30 -2.09
C MET A 39 9.06 7.57 -2.72
N LEU A 40 8.22 7.43 -3.74
CA LEU A 40 7.61 8.56 -4.46
C LEU A 40 6.36 9.07 -3.75
N LEU A 41 5.64 8.17 -3.08
CA LEU A 41 4.51 8.49 -2.21
C LEU A 41 4.54 7.56 -0.99
N ASP A 42 4.35 8.15 0.19
CA ASP A 42 4.03 7.44 1.42
C ASP A 42 2.93 8.21 2.15
N GLU A 43 1.69 7.82 1.89
CA GLU A 43 0.52 8.48 2.42
C GLU A 43 -0.25 7.55 3.36
N THR A 44 -0.68 8.09 4.50
CA THR A 44 -1.57 7.42 5.45
C THR A 44 -2.69 8.36 5.81
N ARG A 45 -3.93 7.90 5.64
CA ARG A 45 -5.15 8.64 5.96
C ARG A 45 -5.96 7.83 6.94
N ARG A 46 -6.37 8.44 8.04
CA ARG A 46 -7.18 7.77 9.07
C ARG A 46 -8.44 8.54 9.33
N ILE A 47 -9.57 7.85 9.25
CA ILE A 47 -10.88 8.34 9.64
C ILE A 47 -11.23 7.65 10.96
N ILE A 48 -11.56 8.43 11.98
CA ILE A 48 -11.99 7.92 13.28
C ILE A 48 -13.50 8.13 13.38
N HIS A 49 -14.22 7.05 13.67
CA HIS A 49 -15.67 7.06 13.80
C HIS A 49 -16.10 7.37 15.24
N LEU A 50 -17.35 7.80 15.42
CA LEU A 50 -17.89 8.18 16.74
C LEU A 50 -17.99 7.01 17.71
N ASP A 51 -18.11 5.78 17.20
CA ASP A 51 -18.13 4.55 17.99
C ASP A 51 -16.73 4.08 18.43
N GLY A 52 -15.68 4.81 18.05
CA GLY A 52 -14.29 4.52 18.38
C GLY A 52 -13.58 3.60 17.38
N THR A 53 -14.28 3.07 16.37
CA THR A 53 -13.64 2.35 15.26
C THR A 53 -12.89 3.32 14.34
N SER A 54 -12.00 2.79 13.49
CA SER A 54 -11.30 3.60 12.50
C SER A 54 -11.14 2.90 11.16
N SER A 55 -11.06 3.70 10.11
CA SER A 55 -10.70 3.26 8.76
C SER A 55 -9.40 3.96 8.37
N THR A 56 -8.33 3.20 8.20
CA THR A 56 -7.01 3.71 7.81
C THR A 56 -6.64 3.27 6.41
N THR A 57 -6.49 4.21 5.48
CA THR A 57 -6.00 3.95 4.13
C THR A 57 -4.52 4.27 4.02
N TYR A 58 -3.77 3.32 3.50
CA TYR A 58 -2.35 3.44 3.18
C TYR A 58 -2.17 3.45 1.67
N HIS A 59 -1.38 4.38 1.14
CA HIS A 59 -1.06 4.47 -0.29
C HIS A 59 0.43 4.71 -0.47
N LYS A 60 1.11 3.77 -1.14
CA LYS A 60 2.55 3.83 -1.38
C LYS A 60 2.86 3.65 -2.86
N ILE A 61 3.80 4.44 -3.34
CA ILE A 61 4.34 4.37 -4.70
C ILE A 61 5.87 4.35 -4.59
N ILE A 62 6.50 3.30 -5.09
CA ILE A 62 7.92 3.02 -4.84
C ILE A 62 8.61 2.68 -6.16
N LYS A 63 9.62 3.46 -6.54
CA LYS A 63 10.49 3.14 -7.68
C LYS A 63 11.63 2.26 -7.21
N LEU A 64 11.80 1.10 -7.85
CA LEU A 64 12.81 0.10 -7.49
C LEU A 64 14.02 0.31 -8.38
N PHE A 65 15.18 0.67 -7.82
CA PHE A 65 16.36 0.99 -8.63
C PHE A 65 17.16 -0.25 -9.03
N ASN A 66 17.25 -1.23 -8.14
CA ASN A 66 18.09 -2.41 -8.33
C ASN A 66 17.50 -3.65 -7.64
N ARG A 67 18.15 -4.80 -7.80
CA ARG A 67 17.76 -6.07 -7.15
C ARG A 67 17.52 -5.94 -5.64
N ARG A 68 18.31 -5.15 -4.91
CA ARG A 68 18.10 -4.94 -3.45
C ARG A 68 16.76 -4.26 -3.17
N GLY A 69 16.31 -3.38 -4.06
CA GLY A 69 15.00 -2.74 -3.98
C GLY A 69 13.88 -3.74 -4.24
N ILE A 70 14.05 -4.58 -5.27
CA ILE A 70 13.11 -5.65 -5.61
C ILE A 70 12.98 -6.65 -4.45
N GLU A 71 14.08 -7.12 -3.89
CA GLU A 71 14.07 -8.05 -2.74
C GLU A 71 13.39 -7.46 -1.51
N LYS A 72 13.57 -6.14 -1.28
CA LYS A 72 13.02 -5.47 -0.10
C LYS A 72 11.54 -5.11 -0.22
N PHE A 73 11.08 -4.75 -1.41
CA PHE A 73 9.76 -4.13 -1.61
C PHE A 73 8.85 -4.91 -2.58
N GLY A 74 9.38 -5.90 -3.31
CA GLY A 74 8.63 -6.68 -4.30
C GLY A 74 7.56 -7.60 -3.70
N GLU A 75 7.73 -7.99 -2.43
CA GLU A 75 6.69 -8.63 -1.65
C GLU A 75 6.17 -7.65 -0.59
N VAL A 76 4.88 -7.33 -0.69
CA VAL A 76 4.22 -6.44 0.26
C VAL A 76 3.56 -7.26 1.35
N PHE A 77 3.90 -6.92 2.58
CA PHE A 77 3.53 -7.61 3.80
C PHE A 77 2.66 -6.69 4.66
N ILE A 78 1.38 -7.03 4.82
CA ILE A 78 0.41 -6.23 5.58
C ILE A 78 -0.10 -7.03 6.76
N THR A 79 0.38 -6.73 7.96
CA THR A 79 -0.04 -7.40 9.20
C THR A 79 -1.31 -6.74 9.75
N TYR A 80 -2.23 -7.56 10.25
CA TYR A 80 -3.48 -7.12 10.88
C TYR A 80 -3.94 -8.12 11.95
N ASN A 81 -4.80 -7.64 12.84
CA ASN A 81 -5.50 -8.43 13.84
C ASN A 81 -6.83 -8.95 13.28
N ALA A 82 -6.86 -10.21 12.85
CA ALA A 82 -8.01 -10.82 12.20
C ALA A 82 -9.27 -10.94 13.10
N TRP A 83 -9.20 -10.61 14.39
CA TRP A 83 -10.36 -10.61 15.28
C TRP A 83 -11.15 -9.30 15.30
N GLY A 84 -10.54 -8.18 14.88
CA GLY A 84 -11.18 -6.86 14.92
C GLY A 84 -10.76 -5.92 13.79
N GLU A 85 -9.95 -6.40 12.84
CA GLU A 85 -9.49 -5.62 11.71
C GLU A 85 -9.72 -6.37 10.39
N ARG A 86 -10.02 -5.62 9.33
CA ARG A 86 -10.17 -6.14 7.97
C ARG A 86 -9.35 -5.33 6.99
N ILE A 87 -8.61 -6.02 6.12
CA ILE A 87 -7.90 -5.39 5.00
C ILE A 87 -8.74 -5.47 3.72
N THR A 88 -8.89 -4.32 3.06
CA THR A 88 -9.40 -4.20 1.69
C THR A 88 -8.32 -3.66 0.77
N ILE A 89 -7.83 -4.47 -0.17
CA ILE A 89 -6.88 -4.02 -1.20
C ILE A 89 -7.64 -3.18 -2.23
N LYS A 90 -7.17 -1.95 -2.47
CA LYS A 90 -7.71 -1.01 -3.47
C LYS A 90 -6.90 -1.01 -4.75
N LYS A 91 -5.57 -1.07 -4.62
CA LYS A 91 -4.61 -1.12 -5.73
C LYS A 91 -3.43 -2.03 -5.36
N ALA A 92 -2.92 -2.75 -6.34
CA ALA A 92 -1.65 -3.45 -6.25
C ALA A 92 -1.16 -3.69 -7.68
N ARG A 93 -0.22 -2.88 -8.18
CA ARG A 93 0.19 -2.91 -9.58
C ARG A 93 1.62 -2.45 -9.80
N THR A 94 2.22 -2.93 -10.88
CA THR A 94 3.55 -2.54 -11.32
C THR A 94 3.45 -1.73 -12.61
N PHE A 95 4.12 -0.58 -12.63
CA PHE A 95 4.37 0.25 -13.80
C PHE A 95 5.71 -0.14 -14.40
N LYS A 96 5.67 -0.79 -15.57
CA LYS A 96 6.86 -1.15 -16.34
C LYS A 96 7.49 0.09 -16.97
N LEU A 97 8.75 -0.07 -17.41
CA LEU A 97 9.50 0.99 -18.10
C LEU A 97 8.87 1.42 -19.42
N ASP A 98 8.16 0.51 -20.09
CA ASP A 98 7.40 0.76 -21.33
C ASP A 98 6.06 1.48 -21.10
N GLY A 99 5.70 1.78 -19.84
CA GLY A 99 4.44 2.42 -19.45
C GLY A 99 3.27 1.45 -19.25
N THR A 100 3.46 0.15 -19.49
CA THR A 100 2.46 -0.89 -19.23
C THR A 100 2.21 -1.03 -17.74
N ILE A 101 0.95 -1.24 -17.37
CA ILE A 101 0.52 -1.46 -15.99
C ILE A 101 0.09 -2.92 -15.86
N ILE A 102 0.60 -3.60 -14.83
CA ILE A 102 0.25 -5.00 -14.54
C ILE A 102 -0.23 -5.10 -13.11
N ASP A 103 -1.48 -5.51 -12.93
CA ASP A 103 -2.08 -5.72 -11.61
C ASP A 103 -1.62 -7.04 -10.98
N ALA A 104 -1.42 -7.01 -9.66
CA ALA A 104 -1.05 -8.16 -8.87
C ALA A 104 -2.24 -9.14 -8.75
N THR A 105 -1.99 -10.40 -9.09
CA THR A 105 -2.97 -11.49 -8.96
C THR A 105 -2.67 -12.42 -7.79
N SER A 106 -1.42 -12.41 -7.29
CA SER A 106 -0.98 -13.21 -6.16
C SER A 106 -1.16 -12.43 -4.87
N ILE A 107 -2.34 -12.56 -4.26
CA ILE A 107 -2.67 -12.01 -2.94
C ILE A 107 -3.11 -13.17 -2.05
N LYS A 108 -2.43 -13.35 -0.91
CA LYS A 108 -2.65 -14.49 -0.01
C LYS A 108 -2.69 -14.01 1.43
N ASP A 109 -3.44 -14.73 2.26
CA ASP A 109 -3.36 -14.59 3.72
C ASP A 109 -2.44 -15.67 4.28
N ILE A 110 -1.56 -15.27 5.20
CA ILE A 110 -0.66 -16.17 5.93
C ILE A 110 -0.77 -15.91 7.43
N PHE A 111 -0.41 -16.92 8.23
CA PHE A 111 -0.48 -16.90 9.68
C PHE A 111 0.93 -17.08 10.26
N PRO A 112 1.73 -16.00 10.35
CA PRO A 112 3.15 -16.11 10.64
C PRO A 112 3.45 -16.63 12.06
N LEU A 113 2.48 -16.58 12.97
CA LEU A 113 2.59 -17.00 14.37
C LEU A 113 1.74 -18.24 14.67
N GLU A 114 1.49 -19.08 13.66
CA GLU A 114 0.81 -20.36 13.85
C GLU A 114 1.51 -21.21 14.93
N GLY A 115 0.72 -21.77 15.85
CA GLY A 115 1.22 -22.52 17.01
C GLY A 115 1.41 -21.69 18.29
N TYR A 116 1.49 -20.35 18.20
CA TYR A 116 1.55 -19.47 19.36
C TYR A 116 0.14 -19.01 19.76
N ARG A 117 -0.49 -19.73 20.71
CA ARG A 117 -1.90 -19.52 21.09
C ARG A 117 -2.27 -18.08 21.47
N LEU A 118 -1.35 -17.33 22.08
CA LEU A 118 -1.59 -15.93 22.48
C LEU A 118 -1.62 -14.95 21.30
N TYR A 119 -1.13 -15.35 20.13
CA TYR A 119 -1.01 -14.51 18.93
C TYR A 119 -1.75 -15.09 17.72
N SER A 120 -2.72 -15.98 17.95
CA SER A 120 -3.52 -16.61 16.90
C SER A 120 -4.39 -15.63 16.12
N ASN A 121 -4.57 -14.41 16.65
CA ASN A 121 -5.28 -13.32 16.02
C ASN A 121 -4.43 -12.56 14.98
N ILE A 122 -3.10 -12.71 15.00
CA ILE A 122 -2.21 -12.02 14.07
C ILE A 122 -2.21 -12.73 12.72
N SER A 123 -2.60 -12.01 11.68
CA SER A 123 -2.60 -12.47 10.30
C SER A 123 -1.85 -11.49 9.42
N GLN A 124 -1.44 -11.95 8.23
CA GLN A 124 -0.70 -11.12 7.30
C GLN A 124 -1.19 -11.36 5.88
N LYS A 125 -1.52 -10.28 5.19
CA LYS A 125 -1.79 -10.30 3.75
C LYS A 125 -0.49 -10.08 3.00
N VAL A 126 -0.18 -10.99 2.08
CA VAL A 126 1.01 -10.96 1.24
C VAL A 126 0.60 -10.70 -0.20
N ILE A 127 1.16 -9.66 -0.79
CA ILE A 127 0.98 -9.31 -2.21
C ILE A 127 2.32 -9.51 -2.90
N SER A 128 2.37 -10.43 -3.86
CA SER A 128 3.54 -10.58 -4.72
C SER A 128 3.38 -9.67 -5.93
N MET A 129 4.20 -8.62 -6.02
CA MET A 129 4.12 -7.66 -7.11
C MET A 129 4.58 -8.30 -8.44
N PRO A 130 3.84 -8.13 -9.55
CA PRO A 130 4.18 -8.76 -10.82
C PRO A 130 5.26 -7.99 -11.58
N ALA A 131 5.88 -8.64 -12.56
CA ALA A 131 6.75 -8.00 -13.56
C ALA A 131 7.86 -7.10 -12.98
N LEU A 132 8.52 -7.57 -11.93
CA LEU A 132 9.59 -6.83 -11.26
C LEU A 132 10.90 -6.92 -12.06
N GLU A 133 11.39 -5.76 -12.47
CA GLU A 133 12.70 -5.54 -13.09
C GLU A 133 13.31 -4.25 -12.54
N GLU A 134 14.60 -4.02 -12.76
CA GLU A 134 15.25 -2.79 -12.28
C GLU A 134 14.66 -1.56 -12.98
N GLY A 135 14.33 -0.53 -12.20
CA GLY A 135 13.77 0.73 -12.66
C GLY A 135 12.24 0.81 -12.62
N VAL A 136 11.51 -0.30 -12.45
CA VAL A 136 10.03 -0.26 -12.38
C VAL A 136 9.54 0.47 -11.14
N THR A 137 8.27 0.86 -11.18
CA THR A 137 7.58 1.43 -10.02
C THR A 137 6.43 0.54 -9.60
N ILE A 138 6.33 0.25 -8.30
CA ILE A 138 5.18 -0.45 -7.73
C ILE A 138 4.26 0.55 -7.04
N GLU A 139 2.96 0.31 -7.11
CA GLU A 139 1.94 1.03 -6.36
C GLU A 139 1.06 0.02 -5.63
N TYR A 140 0.83 0.27 -4.35
CA TYR A 140 -0.21 -0.43 -3.62
C TYR A 140 -0.96 0.51 -2.70
N GLN A 141 -2.25 0.23 -2.56
CA GLN A 141 -3.16 0.96 -1.70
C GLN A 141 -4.10 -0.03 -1.05
N TYR A 142 -4.31 0.11 0.25
CA TYR A 142 -5.26 -0.70 0.99
C TYR A 142 -5.88 0.10 2.12
N THR A 143 -7.07 -0.33 2.53
CA THR A 143 -7.76 0.17 3.71
C THR A 143 -7.73 -0.90 4.79
N LEU A 144 -7.44 -0.50 6.03
CA LEU A 144 -7.56 -1.29 7.24
C LEU A 144 -8.74 -0.73 8.05
N ASP A 145 -9.79 -1.52 8.17
CA ASP A 145 -11.02 -1.16 8.87
C ASP A 145 -11.12 -1.90 10.20
N ASP A 146 -11.28 -1.17 11.30
CA ASP A 146 -11.62 -1.72 12.61
C ASP A 146 -13.13 -1.99 12.68
N TYR A 147 -13.57 -3.08 13.32
CA TYR A 147 -14.99 -3.41 13.48
C TYR A 147 -15.34 -4.10 14.80
#